data_AF-A0A9N7P166-F1
#
_entry.id   AF-A0A9N7P166-F1
#
_cell.length_a   1.000
_cell.length_b   1.000
_cell.length_c   1.000
_cell.angle_alpha   90.00
_cell.angle_beta   90.00
_cell.angle_gamma   90.00
#
_symmetry.space_group_name_H-M   'P 1'
#
loop_
_entity.id
_entity.type
_entity.pdbx_description
1 polymer ?
#
loop_
_entity_poly.entity_id
_entity_poly.type
_entity_poly.pdbx_seq_one_letter_code
_entity_poly.pdbx_strand_id
1 'polypeptide(L)'
;MFKTSPFNRKKTTGSRPFAEFYNKWLATLSNTLLPQLRLALSSFSLSPALLSLQVDGMHHHLQSYYLALDQAAAADVAQCLHPDWRNALEKPFLWLGDLHPYLFTNLLRSFLDDQESPSSPEDEEEEDGRGFLEYDSVEMEEFGHRPWHVAVAWRSPSRALAARVDQIECGLRLMVPALAARARGSQAKLVRRVGADWGGTAAVGEAVAEEMEELVGVLVDANRLRRSVLADVVSATTVYQAALFLEAVAEFLVGFHDAKLVKEFEQCEKAVN
;
A
#
# COMPACT_ATOMS: atom_id res chain seq x y z
N MET A 1 -48.45 -16.46 -7.86
CA MET A 1 -47.12 -17.06 -8.09
C MET A 1 -46.55 -16.46 -9.37
N PHE A 2 -45.79 -15.37 -9.27
CA PHE A 2 -45.09 -14.79 -10.41
C PHE A 2 -43.61 -14.67 -10.03
N LYS A 3 -42.77 -15.49 -10.68
CA LYS A 3 -41.32 -15.42 -10.60
C LYS A 3 -40.86 -14.23 -11.43
N THR A 4 -40.43 -13.15 -10.80
CA THR A 4 -39.65 -12.10 -11.44
C THR A 4 -38.19 -12.31 -11.04
N SER A 5 -37.39 -12.77 -12.00
CA SER A 5 -35.94 -12.84 -11.89
C SER A 5 -35.36 -11.48 -12.33
N PRO A 6 -34.57 -10.77 -11.52
CA PRO A 6 -33.83 -9.62 -12.02
C PRO A 6 -32.39 -10.03 -12.37
N PHE A 7 -31.83 -9.35 -13.36
CA PHE A 7 -30.43 -9.42 -13.82
C PHE A 7 -30.03 -10.62 -14.67
N ASN A 8 -30.42 -10.56 -15.94
CA ASN A 8 -29.62 -11.20 -16.99
C ASN A 8 -28.43 -10.29 -17.34
N ARG A 9 -27.40 -10.26 -16.48
CA ARG A 9 -26.07 -9.75 -16.86
C ARG A 9 -25.59 -10.64 -18.01
N LYS A 10 -25.44 -10.08 -19.22
CA LYS A 10 -24.69 -10.74 -20.29
C LYS A 10 -23.33 -11.10 -19.72
N LYS A 11 -23.07 -12.40 -19.49
CA LYS A 11 -21.73 -12.91 -19.18
C LYS A 11 -20.83 -12.53 -20.36
N THR A 12 -19.99 -11.53 -20.16
CA THR A 12 -18.84 -11.28 -21.03
C THR A 12 -17.87 -12.45 -20.81
N THR A 13 -17.90 -13.39 -21.75
CA THR A 13 -17.11 -14.63 -21.80
C THR A 13 -15.62 -14.38 -22.06
N GLY A 14 -14.99 -13.41 -21.37
CA GLY A 14 -13.58 -13.09 -21.57
C GLY A 14 -12.89 -12.27 -20.45
N SER A 15 -13.62 -11.76 -19.45
CA SER A 15 -12.96 -11.13 -18.29
C SER A 15 -12.60 -12.23 -17.30
N ARG A 16 -11.30 -12.53 -17.13
CA ARG A 16 -10.86 -13.24 -15.93
C ARG A 16 -11.35 -12.43 -14.72
N PRO A 17 -12.02 -13.04 -13.74
CA PRO A 17 -12.39 -12.34 -12.52
C PRO A 17 -11.16 -11.63 -11.94
N PHE A 18 -11.31 -10.37 -11.51
CA PHE A 18 -10.20 -9.61 -10.91
C PHE A 18 -9.56 -10.37 -9.74
N ALA A 19 -10.35 -11.17 -9.02
CA ALA A 19 -9.90 -12.12 -8.00
C ALA A 19 -8.77 -13.05 -8.47
N GLU A 20 -8.87 -13.62 -9.69
CA GLU A 20 -7.82 -14.50 -10.24
C GLU A 20 -6.54 -13.71 -10.52
N PHE A 21 -6.68 -12.49 -11.06
CA PHE A 21 -5.55 -11.60 -11.27
C PHE A 21 -4.87 -11.27 -9.94
N TYR A 22 -5.65 -10.86 -8.93
CA TYR A 22 -5.15 -10.49 -7.61
C TYR A 22 -4.39 -11.66 -6.96
N ASN A 23 -4.96 -12.86 -6.95
CA ASN A 23 -4.31 -14.05 -6.38
C ASN A 23 -2.99 -14.37 -7.09
N LYS A 24 -2.96 -14.27 -8.43
CA LYS A 24 -1.73 -14.47 -9.20
C LYS A 24 -0.69 -13.38 -8.93
N TRP A 25 -1.13 -12.14 -8.85
CA TRP A 25 -0.30 -10.98 -8.56
C TRP A 25 0.35 -11.10 -7.18
N LEU A 26 -0.44 -11.47 -6.17
CA LEU A 26 0.04 -11.68 -4.80
C LEU A 26 0.98 -12.88 -4.71
N ALA A 27 0.66 -14.00 -5.38
CA ALA A 27 1.54 -15.16 -5.43
C ALA A 27 2.89 -14.83 -6.07
N THR A 28 2.91 -13.96 -7.08
CA THR A 28 4.15 -13.48 -7.73
C THR A 28 4.94 -12.57 -6.79
N LEU A 29 4.26 -11.70 -6.04
CA LEU A 29 4.89 -10.84 -5.03
C LEU A 29 5.56 -11.69 -3.94
N SER A 30 4.81 -12.63 -3.35
CA SER A 30 5.24 -13.47 -2.24
C SER A 30 6.32 -14.49 -2.63
N ASN A 31 6.14 -15.20 -3.74
CA ASN A 31 6.94 -16.39 -4.04
C ASN A 31 8.12 -16.09 -4.99
N THR A 32 8.14 -14.93 -5.63
CA THR A 32 9.15 -14.58 -6.63
C THR A 32 9.85 -13.28 -6.29
N LEU A 33 9.14 -12.15 -6.29
CA LEU A 33 9.77 -10.84 -6.22
C LEU A 33 10.36 -10.53 -4.85
N LEU A 34 9.62 -10.79 -3.77
CA LEU A 34 10.10 -10.55 -2.41
C LEU A 34 11.33 -11.42 -2.06
N PRO A 35 11.35 -12.74 -2.34
CA PRO A 35 12.55 -13.55 -2.15
C PRO A 35 13.75 -13.08 -2.99
N GLN A 36 13.53 -12.68 -4.25
CA GLN A 36 14.59 -12.16 -5.12
C GLN A 36 15.19 -10.86 -4.58
N LEU A 37 14.34 -9.94 -4.11
CA LEU A 37 14.78 -8.69 -3.50
C LEU A 37 15.57 -8.94 -2.20
N ARG A 38 15.10 -9.85 -1.33
CA ARG A 38 15.81 -10.27 -0.11
C ARG A 38 17.17 -10.88 -0.40
N LEU A 39 17.26 -11.74 -1.41
CA LEU A 39 18.52 -12.30 -1.87
C LEU A 39 19.46 -11.20 -2.39
N ALA A 40 18.93 -10.24 -3.15
CA ALA A 40 19.69 -9.09 -3.63
C ALA A 40 20.23 -8.24 -2.47
N LEU A 41 19.41 -8.01 -1.43
CA LEU A 41 19.78 -7.27 -0.24
C LEU A 41 20.77 -8.02 0.67
N SER A 42 20.77 -9.35 0.66
CA SER A 42 21.64 -10.15 1.54
C SER A 42 22.99 -10.51 0.91
N SER A 43 23.17 -10.30 -0.39
CA SER A 43 24.37 -10.75 -1.09
C SER A 43 25.48 -9.70 -1.12
N PHE A 44 26.64 -10.02 -0.55
CA PHE A 44 27.84 -9.18 -0.58
C PHE A 44 28.46 -9.01 -1.97
N SER A 45 28.13 -9.90 -2.92
CA SER A 45 28.73 -9.98 -4.25
C SER A 45 27.86 -9.44 -5.39
N LEU A 46 26.62 -9.02 -5.11
CA LEU A 46 25.70 -8.56 -6.14
C LEU A 46 25.95 -7.10 -6.51
N SER A 47 25.91 -6.82 -7.82
CA SER A 47 26.14 -5.47 -8.34
C SER A 47 24.94 -4.55 -8.02
N PRO A 48 25.18 -3.24 -7.80
CA PRO A 48 24.10 -2.26 -7.62
C PRO A 48 23.11 -2.23 -8.81
N ALA A 49 23.58 -2.57 -10.01
CA ALA A 49 22.73 -2.66 -11.21
C ALA A 49 21.69 -3.79 -11.09
N LEU A 50 22.03 -4.94 -10.50
CA LEU A 50 21.07 -6.00 -10.28
C LEU A 50 20.04 -5.61 -9.22
N LEU A 51 20.46 -4.93 -8.14
CA LEU A 51 19.53 -4.43 -7.13
C LEU A 51 18.56 -3.40 -7.73
N SER A 52 19.05 -2.49 -8.58
CA SER A 52 18.20 -1.55 -9.32
C SER A 52 17.16 -2.29 -10.16
N LEU A 53 17.55 -3.35 -10.88
CA LEU A 53 16.62 -4.16 -11.66
C LEU A 53 15.53 -4.81 -10.78
N GLN A 54 15.88 -5.26 -9.57
CA GLN A 54 14.90 -5.82 -8.63
C GLN A 54 13.95 -4.74 -8.08
N VAL A 55 14.48 -3.55 -7.76
CA VAL A 55 13.69 -2.39 -7.35
C VAL A 55 12.70 -1.99 -8.45
N ASP A 56 13.17 -1.87 -9.69
CA ASP A 56 12.33 -1.52 -10.84
C ASP A 56 11.25 -2.58 -11.09
N GLY A 57 11.62 -3.87 -11.00
CA GLY A 57 10.68 -4.98 -11.13
C GLY A 57 9.59 -4.96 -10.05
N MET A 58 9.96 -4.71 -8.79
CA MET A 58 9.03 -4.61 -7.67
C MET A 58 8.11 -3.40 -7.80
N HIS A 59 8.67 -2.23 -8.15
CA HIS A 59 7.90 -1.01 -8.37
C HIS A 59 6.90 -1.19 -9.51
N HIS A 60 7.34 -1.72 -10.66
CA HIS A 60 6.46 -2.01 -11.79
C HIS A 60 5.36 -3.02 -11.44
N HIS A 61 5.67 -4.05 -10.63
CA HIS A 61 4.68 -5.01 -10.16
C HIS A 61 3.59 -4.35 -9.31
N LEU A 62 3.96 -3.46 -8.37
CA LEU A 62 3.00 -2.68 -7.58
C LEU A 62 2.16 -1.72 -8.47
N GLN A 63 2.78 -1.07 -9.45
CA GLN A 63 2.06 -0.21 -10.41
C GLN A 63 1.04 -1.00 -11.24
N SER A 64 1.41 -2.21 -11.67
CA SER A 64 0.54 -3.07 -12.48
C SER A 64 -0.75 -3.46 -11.77
N TYR A 65 -0.71 -3.61 -10.44
CA TYR A 65 -1.90 -3.87 -9.63
C TYR A 65 -2.93 -2.76 -9.76
N TYR A 66 -2.51 -1.51 -9.57
CA TYR A 66 -3.41 -0.36 -9.64
C TYR A 66 -3.95 -0.12 -11.06
N LEU A 67 -3.15 -0.40 -12.09
CA LEU A 67 -3.63 -0.33 -13.48
C LEU A 67 -4.69 -1.41 -13.77
N ALA A 68 -4.51 -2.62 -13.24
CA ALA A 68 -5.51 -3.68 -13.36
C ALA A 68 -6.77 -3.36 -12.53
N LEU A 69 -6.62 -2.73 -11.36
CA LEU A 69 -7.74 -2.31 -10.52
C LEU A 69 -8.56 -1.20 -11.19
N ASP A 70 -7.91 -0.26 -11.89
CA ASP A 70 -8.59 0.76 -12.72
C ASP A 70 -9.44 0.10 -13.82
N GLN A 71 -8.89 -0.93 -14.49
CA GLN A 71 -9.62 -1.70 -15.52
C GLN A 71 -10.79 -2.49 -14.94
N ALA A 72 -10.62 -3.09 -13.75
CA ALA A 72 -11.69 -3.81 -13.07
C ALA A 72 -12.81 -2.86 -12.64
N ALA A 73 -12.48 -1.66 -12.16
CA ALA A 73 -13.45 -0.65 -11.78
C ALA A 73 -14.28 -0.18 -12.99
N ALA A 74 -13.64 0.04 -14.14
CA ALA A 74 -14.33 0.38 -15.38
C ALA A 74 -15.34 -0.69 -15.83
N ALA A 75 -15.12 -1.96 -15.48
CA ALA A 75 -16.06 -3.05 -15.75
C ALA A 75 -17.18 -3.16 -14.70
N ASP A 76 -16.83 -3.12 -13.42
CA ASP A 76 -17.77 -3.14 -12.28
C ASP A 76 -17.05 -2.58 -11.03
N VAL A 77 -17.31 -1.31 -10.69
CA VAL A 77 -16.69 -0.64 -9.54
C VAL A 77 -17.13 -1.23 -8.19
N ALA A 78 -18.32 -1.83 -8.12
CA ALA A 78 -18.82 -2.42 -6.90
C ALA A 78 -17.94 -3.60 -6.44
N GLN A 79 -17.39 -4.37 -7.39
CA GLN A 79 -16.45 -5.47 -7.09
C GLN A 79 -15.13 -4.98 -6.47
N CYS A 80 -14.78 -3.71 -6.69
CA CYS A 80 -13.56 -3.09 -6.18
C CYS A 80 -13.79 -2.42 -4.82
N LEU A 81 -14.95 -1.77 -4.65
CA LEU A 81 -15.32 -1.10 -3.39
C LEU A 81 -15.80 -2.08 -2.31
N HIS A 82 -16.40 -3.20 -2.73
CA HIS A 82 -16.90 -4.26 -1.85
C HIS A 82 -16.37 -5.63 -2.31
N PRO A 83 -15.04 -5.85 -2.23
CA PRO A 83 -14.43 -7.05 -2.77
C PRO A 83 -14.79 -8.29 -1.95
N ASP A 84 -15.29 -9.32 -2.63
CA ASP A 84 -15.47 -10.67 -2.09
C ASP A 84 -14.16 -11.47 -2.09
N TRP A 85 -13.20 -11.05 -2.90
CA TRP A 85 -11.89 -11.67 -3.10
C TRP A 85 -10.80 -11.21 -2.10
N ARG A 86 -11.09 -10.24 -1.24
CA ARG A 86 -10.22 -9.85 -0.11
C ARG A 86 -10.59 -10.65 1.13
N ASN A 87 -9.60 -11.02 1.92
CA ASN A 87 -9.84 -11.72 3.18
C ASN A 87 -10.35 -10.77 4.29
N ALA A 88 -10.80 -11.32 5.42
CA ALA A 88 -11.40 -10.54 6.51
C ALA A 88 -10.40 -9.58 7.19
N LEU A 89 -9.10 -9.91 7.19
CA LEU A 89 -8.04 -9.11 7.77
C LEU A 89 -7.69 -7.90 6.89
N GLU A 90 -7.85 -8.01 5.58
CA GLU A 90 -7.56 -6.93 4.62
C GLU A 90 -8.67 -5.87 4.57
N LYS A 91 -9.93 -6.30 4.64
CA LYS A 91 -11.10 -5.43 4.44
C LYS A 91 -11.11 -4.15 5.29
N PRO A 92 -10.73 -4.18 6.58
CA PRO A 92 -10.67 -2.99 7.42
C PRO A 92 -9.69 -1.91 6.93
N PHE A 93 -8.68 -2.28 6.13
CA PHE A 93 -7.66 -1.36 5.63
C PHE A 93 -8.02 -0.73 4.28
N LEU A 94 -9.14 -1.13 3.67
CA LEU A 94 -9.57 -0.63 2.37
C LEU A 94 -10.19 0.77 2.49
N TRP A 95 -9.63 1.72 1.75
CA TRP A 95 -10.11 3.08 1.59
C TRP A 95 -10.31 3.35 0.10
N LEU A 96 -11.54 3.57 -0.39
CA LEU A 96 -11.78 3.76 -1.84
C LEU A 96 -11.17 2.63 -2.69
N GLY A 97 -11.42 1.38 -2.29
CA GLY A 97 -11.05 0.17 -3.03
C GLY A 97 -9.69 -0.47 -2.68
N ASP A 98 -8.78 0.24 -2.02
CA ASP A 98 -7.49 -0.33 -1.58
C ASP A 98 -6.84 0.48 -0.44
N LEU A 99 -5.62 0.14 -0.03
CA LEU A 99 -4.85 0.79 1.04
C LEU A 99 -4.89 2.32 1.01
N HIS A 100 -4.87 2.94 2.18
CA HIS A 100 -4.77 4.39 2.30
C HIS A 100 -3.37 4.86 1.85
N PRO A 101 -3.22 5.91 1.01
CA PRO A 101 -1.91 6.33 0.50
C PRO A 101 -0.90 6.83 1.56
N TYR A 102 -1.36 7.24 2.75
CA TYR A 102 -0.50 7.55 3.90
C TYR A 102 0.23 6.31 4.43
N LEU A 103 -0.23 5.10 4.13
CA LEU A 103 0.51 3.89 4.52
C LEU A 103 1.94 3.95 3.99
N PHE A 104 2.13 4.39 2.73
CA PHE A 104 3.46 4.49 2.12
C PHE A 104 4.34 5.53 2.81
N THR A 105 3.80 6.70 3.15
CA THR A 105 4.59 7.73 3.85
C THR A 105 4.84 7.38 5.31
N ASN A 106 3.86 6.77 5.99
CA ASN A 106 4.02 6.32 7.38
C ASN A 106 5.07 5.20 7.49
N LEU A 107 5.06 4.26 6.55
CA LEU A 107 6.08 3.23 6.48
C LEU A 107 7.45 3.83 6.14
N LEU A 108 7.50 4.85 5.27
CA LEU A 108 8.75 5.55 5.01
C LEU A 108 9.26 6.29 6.25
N ARG A 109 8.37 6.91 7.02
CA ARG A 109 8.69 7.61 8.28
C ARG A 109 9.23 6.69 9.35
N SER A 110 8.75 5.45 9.45
CA SER A 110 9.31 4.52 10.45
C SER A 110 10.80 4.28 10.24
N PHE A 111 11.30 4.28 8.99
CA PHE A 111 12.73 4.20 8.73
C PHE A 111 13.52 5.47 9.11
N LEU A 112 12.86 6.63 9.15
CA LEU A 112 13.47 7.92 9.50
C LEU A 112 13.49 8.12 11.03
N ASP A 113 12.39 7.77 11.70
CA ASP A 113 12.18 7.99 13.13
C ASP A 113 12.97 6.98 13.99
N ASP A 114 13.24 5.77 13.49
CA ASP A 114 14.10 4.76 14.15
C ASP A 114 15.55 5.24 14.38
N GLN A 115 15.93 6.40 13.82
CA GLN A 115 17.27 7.00 13.98
C GLN A 115 17.33 8.13 15.02
N GLU A 116 16.19 8.59 15.58
CA GLU A 116 16.13 9.68 16.56
C GLU A 116 16.21 9.21 18.04
N SER A 117 16.63 7.96 18.29
CA SER A 117 16.94 7.50 19.66
C SER A 117 18.26 8.10 20.16
N PRO A 118 18.33 8.61 21.39
CA PRO A 118 19.32 9.60 21.79
C PRO A 118 20.67 8.95 22.12
N SER A 119 21.64 9.13 21.23
CA SER A 119 23.05 9.15 21.60
C SER A 119 23.58 10.58 21.39
N SER A 120 23.01 11.52 22.15
CA SER A 120 23.59 12.84 22.37
C SER A 120 24.18 12.82 23.78
N PRO A 121 25.51 12.63 23.95
CA PRO A 121 26.18 12.94 25.20
C PRO A 121 26.41 14.46 25.19
N GLU A 122 25.32 15.22 25.36
CA GLU A 122 25.42 16.61 25.79
C GLU A 122 25.03 16.58 27.26
N ASP A 123 25.98 16.98 28.12
CA ASP A 123 25.92 17.10 29.59
C ASP A 123 26.49 15.92 30.42
N GLU A 124 27.78 15.59 30.24
CA GLU A 124 28.62 15.22 31.40
C GLU A 124 29.96 15.97 31.32
N GLU A 125 30.19 16.81 32.33
CA GLU A 125 31.40 17.58 32.56
C GLU A 125 32.62 16.68 32.77
N GLU A 126 33.79 17.22 32.43
CA GLU A 126 35.14 16.66 32.55
C GLU A 126 35.37 15.69 33.71
N GLU A 127 35.84 14.46 33.44
CA GLU A 127 36.99 13.90 34.18
C GLU A 127 37.68 12.70 33.51
N ASP A 128 38.99 12.89 33.37
CA ASP A 128 40.10 11.93 33.35
C ASP A 128 40.40 11.05 32.13
N GLY A 129 41.63 11.23 31.64
CA GLY A 129 42.18 10.56 30.48
C GLY A 129 42.66 9.15 30.79
N ARG A 130 41.91 8.14 30.34
CA ARG A 130 42.44 6.85 29.87
C ARG A 130 41.33 6.00 29.25
N GLY A 131 41.28 5.95 27.92
CA GLY A 131 40.32 5.12 27.20
C GLY A 131 40.66 5.01 25.72
N PHE A 132 41.80 4.40 25.40
CA PHE A 132 42.18 4.07 24.04
C PHE A 132 41.30 2.91 23.54
N LEU A 133 40.31 3.25 22.72
CA LEU A 133 39.64 2.42 21.70
C LEU A 133 38.99 1.10 22.17
N GLU A 134 37.77 1.20 22.72
CA GLU A 134 36.83 0.07 22.81
C GLU A 134 35.41 0.56 22.46
N TYR A 135 35.25 1.10 21.25
CA TYR A 135 33.95 1.48 20.70
C TYR A 135 33.91 1.08 19.23
N ASP A 136 33.82 -0.24 18.96
CA ASP A 136 33.51 -0.74 17.61
C ASP A 136 33.06 -2.22 17.58
N SER A 137 33.15 -2.94 18.69
CA SER A 137 32.86 -4.38 18.72
C SER A 137 31.40 -4.75 19.02
N VAL A 138 30.61 -3.85 19.62
CA VAL A 138 29.23 -4.17 20.04
C VAL A 138 28.21 -3.95 18.92
N GLU A 139 28.40 -2.97 18.03
CA GLU A 139 27.47 -2.75 16.90
C GLU A 139 27.58 -3.85 15.82
N MET A 140 28.72 -4.55 15.72
CA MET A 140 28.92 -5.56 14.68
C MET A 140 28.09 -6.84 14.91
N GLU A 141 27.64 -7.10 16.14
CA GLU A 141 26.74 -8.24 16.44
C GLU A 141 25.27 -7.95 16.08
N GLU A 142 24.85 -6.69 15.95
CA GLU A 142 23.46 -6.32 15.65
C GLU A 142 23.12 -6.34 14.15
N PHE A 143 24.13 -6.18 13.27
CA PHE A 143 23.96 -6.14 11.82
C PHE A 143 23.99 -7.52 11.12
N GLY A 144 23.43 -8.54 11.78
CA GLY A 144 23.40 -9.93 11.32
C GLY A 144 23.31 -10.08 9.78
N HIS A 145 24.32 -10.72 9.19
CA HIS A 145 24.41 -11.15 7.78
C HIS A 145 24.11 -10.16 6.65
N ARG A 146 23.71 -8.89 6.89
CA ARG A 146 23.40 -7.92 5.84
C ARG A 146 24.66 -7.16 5.40
N PRO A 147 24.87 -6.91 4.08
CA PRO A 147 25.91 -6.04 3.58
C PRO A 147 25.84 -4.64 4.20
N TRP A 148 27.00 -4.04 4.48
CA TRP A 148 27.08 -2.75 5.18
C TRP A 148 26.25 -1.65 4.52
N HIS A 149 26.22 -1.58 3.19
CA HIS A 149 25.41 -0.61 2.43
C HIS A 149 23.91 -0.70 2.74
N VAL A 150 23.42 -1.90 3.03
CA VAL A 150 22.01 -2.15 3.37
C VAL A 150 21.78 -1.81 4.84
N ALA A 151 22.68 -2.24 5.73
CA ALA A 151 22.65 -1.94 7.16
C ALA A 151 22.61 -0.44 7.46
N VAL A 152 23.38 0.36 6.70
CA VAL A 152 23.49 1.81 6.93
C VAL A 152 22.61 2.63 5.98
N ALA A 153 21.75 2.01 5.16
CA ALA A 153 20.99 2.70 4.12
C ALA A 153 20.12 3.84 4.64
N TRP A 154 19.63 3.71 5.87
CA TRP A 154 18.81 4.71 6.55
C TRP A 154 19.59 5.52 7.61
N ARG A 155 20.89 5.26 7.81
CA ARG A 155 21.71 6.08 8.70
C ARG A 155 21.87 7.47 8.08
N SER A 156 21.50 8.51 8.84
CA SER A 156 21.57 9.93 8.42
C SER A 156 20.85 10.22 7.09
N PRO A 157 19.51 10.09 7.04
CA PRO A 157 18.73 10.35 5.84
C PRO A 157 18.95 11.79 5.36
N SER A 158 19.03 11.97 4.04
CA SER A 158 19.32 13.30 3.48
C SER A 158 18.18 14.29 3.79
N ARG A 159 18.53 15.55 4.08
CA ARG A 159 17.53 16.63 4.22
C ARG A 159 16.63 16.77 2.99
N ALA A 160 17.17 16.44 1.81
CA ALA A 160 16.41 16.41 0.58
C ALA A 160 15.32 15.33 0.60
N LEU A 161 15.61 14.13 1.11
CA LEU A 161 14.63 13.05 1.27
C LEU A 161 13.53 13.49 2.25
N ALA A 162 13.89 13.99 3.43
CA ALA A 162 12.91 14.47 4.41
C ALA A 162 11.98 15.55 3.82
N ALA A 163 12.55 16.55 3.13
CA ALA A 163 11.78 17.60 2.47
C ALA A 163 10.86 17.05 1.35
N ARG A 164 11.27 15.97 0.66
CA ARG A 164 10.40 15.30 -0.33
C ARG A 164 9.25 14.56 0.33
N VAL A 165 9.50 13.87 1.45
CA VAL A 165 8.43 13.21 2.23
C VAL A 165 7.42 14.25 2.72
N ASP A 166 7.87 15.38 3.28
CA ASP A 166 7.01 16.48 3.70
C ASP A 166 6.15 17.02 2.55
N GLN A 167 6.73 17.13 1.35
CA GLN A 167 6.02 17.58 0.16
C GLN A 167 4.94 16.58 -0.29
N ILE A 168 5.25 15.28 -0.29
CA ILE A 168 4.28 14.22 -0.60
C ILE A 168 3.11 14.29 0.39
N GLU A 169 3.40 14.38 1.70
CA GLU A 169 2.39 14.47 2.75
C GLU A 169 1.57 15.76 2.69
N CYS A 170 2.16 16.90 2.30
CA CYS A 170 1.41 18.12 1.98
C CYS A 170 0.37 17.87 0.88
N GLY A 171 0.76 17.18 -0.20
CA GLY A 171 -0.15 16.81 -1.27
C GLY A 171 -1.27 15.88 -0.79
N LEU A 172 -0.91 14.86 0.00
CA LEU A 172 -1.88 13.93 0.58
C LEU A 172 -2.92 14.62 1.48
N ARG A 173 -2.50 15.61 2.27
CA ARG A 173 -3.41 16.40 3.14
C ARG A 173 -4.50 17.13 2.36
N LEU A 174 -4.24 17.47 1.09
CA LEU A 174 -5.23 18.10 0.23
C LEU A 174 -6.06 17.06 -0.54
N MET A 175 -5.41 16.06 -1.11
CA MET A 175 -6.05 15.13 -2.06
C MET A 175 -6.91 14.08 -1.37
N VAL A 176 -6.45 13.51 -0.25
CA VAL A 176 -7.20 12.45 0.46
C VAL A 176 -8.57 12.93 0.94
N PRO A 177 -8.69 14.07 1.66
CA PRO A 177 -10.00 14.55 2.08
C PRO A 177 -10.91 14.92 0.92
N ALA A 178 -10.34 15.48 -0.16
CA ALA A 178 -11.09 15.84 -1.36
C ALA A 178 -11.72 14.62 -2.04
N LEU A 179 -10.96 13.52 -2.22
CA LEU A 179 -11.47 12.27 -2.79
C LEU A 179 -12.53 11.63 -1.89
N ALA A 180 -12.29 11.61 -0.58
CA ALA A 180 -13.25 11.07 0.38
C ALA A 180 -14.55 11.91 0.42
N ALA A 181 -14.45 13.23 0.32
CA ALA A 181 -15.61 14.12 0.24
C ALA A 181 -16.40 13.93 -1.05
N ARG A 182 -15.71 13.74 -2.19
CA ARG A 182 -16.32 13.45 -3.50
C ARG A 182 -17.11 12.13 -3.46
N ALA A 183 -16.52 11.06 -2.94
CA ALA A 183 -17.20 9.77 -2.75
C ALA A 183 -18.48 9.91 -1.90
N ARG A 184 -18.37 10.52 -0.71
CA ARG A 184 -19.52 10.72 0.18
C ARG A 184 -20.59 11.62 -0.43
N GLY A 185 -20.18 12.65 -1.17
CA GLY A 185 -21.07 13.57 -1.87
C GLY A 185 -21.89 12.86 -2.95
N SER A 186 -21.23 11.98 -3.71
CA SER A 186 -21.88 11.13 -4.72
C SER A 186 -22.91 10.19 -4.08
N GLN A 187 -22.48 9.43 -3.07
CA GLN A 187 -23.37 8.49 -2.37
C GLN A 187 -24.58 9.20 -1.75
N ALA A 188 -24.38 10.37 -1.14
CA ALA A 188 -25.47 11.18 -0.59
C ALA A 188 -26.43 11.68 -1.69
N LYS A 189 -25.93 12.01 -2.88
CA LYS A 189 -26.74 12.38 -4.05
C LYS A 189 -27.57 11.19 -4.53
N LEU A 190 -26.98 9.99 -4.61
CA LEU A 190 -27.71 8.76 -4.95
C LEU A 190 -28.86 8.51 -3.96
N VAL A 191 -28.57 8.51 -2.66
CA VAL A 191 -29.58 8.25 -1.61
C VAL A 191 -30.75 9.23 -1.71
N ARG A 192 -30.48 10.52 -1.95
CA ARG A 192 -31.54 11.53 -2.13
C ARG A 192 -32.40 11.25 -3.35
N ARG A 193 -31.80 10.89 -4.49
CA ARG A 193 -32.53 10.60 -5.73
C ARG A 193 -33.39 9.34 -5.61
N VAL A 194 -32.82 8.26 -5.08
CA VAL A 194 -33.55 7.01 -4.86
C VAL A 194 -34.70 7.21 -3.86
N GLY A 195 -34.48 8.01 -2.80
CA GLY A 195 -35.52 8.35 -1.84
C GLY A 195 -36.67 9.20 -2.42
N ALA A 196 -36.37 10.10 -3.36
CA ALA A 196 -37.38 10.92 -4.02
C ALA A 196 -38.23 10.11 -5.02
N ASP A 197 -37.62 9.17 -5.75
CA ASP A 197 -38.25 8.42 -6.84
C ASP A 197 -38.49 6.95 -6.50
N TRP A 198 -38.78 6.64 -5.24
CA TRP A 198 -38.90 5.26 -4.71
C TRP A 198 -39.90 4.35 -5.48
N GLY A 199 -40.77 4.90 -6.32
CA GLY A 199 -41.71 4.15 -7.18
C GLY A 199 -41.26 3.92 -8.64
N GLY A 200 -40.20 4.58 -9.10
CA GLY A 200 -39.75 4.57 -10.50
C GLY A 200 -38.51 3.72 -10.73
N THR A 201 -38.68 2.44 -11.08
CA THR A 201 -37.54 1.50 -11.31
C THR A 201 -36.55 1.99 -12.37
N ALA A 202 -37.01 2.70 -13.40
CA ALA A 202 -36.15 3.29 -14.43
C ALA A 202 -35.29 4.45 -13.88
N ALA A 203 -35.89 5.37 -13.11
CA ALA A 203 -35.19 6.50 -12.50
C ALA A 203 -34.17 6.06 -11.45
N VAL A 204 -34.50 5.03 -10.66
CA VAL A 204 -33.55 4.38 -9.73
C VAL A 204 -32.37 3.78 -10.50
N GLY A 205 -32.63 3.11 -11.63
CA GLY A 205 -31.58 2.53 -12.47
C GLY A 205 -30.61 3.57 -13.04
N GLU A 206 -31.14 4.69 -13.53
CA GLU A 206 -30.33 5.82 -14.04
C GLU A 206 -29.50 6.47 -12.93
N ALA A 207 -30.10 6.74 -11.77
CA ALA A 207 -29.40 7.31 -10.63
C ALA A 207 -28.24 6.42 -10.15
N VAL A 208 -28.45 5.10 -10.12
CA VAL A 208 -27.40 4.12 -9.78
C VAL A 208 -26.30 4.11 -10.85
N ALA A 209 -26.65 4.16 -12.14
CA ALA A 209 -25.65 4.18 -13.20
C ALA A 209 -24.75 5.42 -13.14
N GLU A 210 -25.31 6.62 -12.93
CA GLU A 210 -24.55 7.86 -12.72
C GLU A 210 -23.64 7.76 -11.49
N GLU A 211 -24.12 7.18 -10.38
CA GLU A 211 -23.30 6.97 -9.18
C GLU A 211 -22.10 6.06 -9.46
N MET A 212 -22.33 4.95 -10.16
CA MET A 212 -21.27 4.00 -10.47
C MET A 212 -20.20 4.64 -11.34
N GLU A 213 -20.57 5.47 -12.31
CA GLU A 213 -19.62 6.22 -13.14
C GLU A 213 -18.77 7.19 -12.32
N GLU A 214 -19.38 7.94 -11.39
CA GLU A 214 -18.64 8.85 -10.52
C GLU A 214 -17.72 8.11 -9.54
N LEU A 215 -18.17 6.98 -8.99
CA LEU A 215 -17.35 6.12 -8.13
C LEU A 215 -16.16 5.49 -8.88
N VAL A 216 -16.31 5.16 -10.18
CA VAL A 216 -15.16 4.78 -11.02
C VAL A 216 -14.15 5.91 -11.07
N GLY A 217 -14.60 7.14 -11.34
CA GLY A 217 -13.72 8.31 -11.37
C GLY A 217 -12.96 8.53 -10.06
N VAL A 218 -13.66 8.45 -8.92
CA VAL A 218 -13.04 8.58 -7.60
C VAL A 218 -12.00 7.49 -7.33
N LEU A 219 -12.33 6.23 -7.66
CA LEU A 219 -11.42 5.10 -7.43
C LEU A 219 -10.17 5.22 -8.31
N VAL A 220 -10.32 5.58 -9.58
CA VAL A 220 -9.19 5.78 -10.51
C VAL A 220 -8.28 6.92 -10.04
N ASP A 221 -8.86 8.03 -9.56
CA ASP A 221 -8.07 9.13 -9.00
C ASP A 221 -7.34 8.73 -7.70
N ALA A 222 -7.98 7.91 -6.85
CA ALA A 222 -7.35 7.36 -5.66
C ALA A 222 -6.17 6.42 -6.02
N ASN A 223 -6.34 5.57 -7.03
CA ASN A 223 -5.27 4.69 -7.53
C ASN A 223 -4.14 5.49 -8.17
N ARG A 224 -4.45 6.55 -8.92
CA ARG A 224 -3.45 7.48 -9.45
C ARG A 224 -2.63 8.12 -8.33
N LEU A 225 -3.29 8.52 -7.23
CA LEU A 225 -2.61 9.08 -6.06
C LEU A 225 -1.66 8.05 -5.43
N ARG A 226 -2.09 6.81 -5.20
CA ARG A 226 -1.25 5.72 -4.68
C ARG A 226 -0.03 5.46 -5.55
N ARG A 227 -0.25 5.36 -6.87
CA ARG A 227 0.82 5.16 -7.85
C ARG A 227 1.83 6.31 -7.85
N SER A 228 1.36 7.56 -7.76
CA SER A 228 2.21 8.75 -7.68
C SER A 228 3.06 8.72 -6.43
N VAL A 229 2.46 8.50 -5.25
CA VAL A 229 3.19 8.43 -3.98
C VAL A 229 4.28 7.36 -4.03
N LEU A 230 3.97 6.15 -4.50
CA LEU A 230 4.96 5.09 -4.65
C LEU A 230 6.11 5.49 -5.58
N ALA A 231 5.80 6.11 -6.72
CA ALA A 231 6.83 6.58 -7.65
C ALA A 231 7.67 7.72 -7.06
N ASP A 232 7.04 8.67 -6.37
CA ASP A 232 7.71 9.81 -5.74
C ASP A 232 8.66 9.32 -4.64
N VAL A 233 8.24 8.38 -3.79
CA VAL A 233 9.10 7.76 -2.77
C VAL A 233 10.29 7.05 -3.42
N VAL A 234 10.06 6.14 -4.37
CA VAL A 234 11.14 5.39 -5.03
C VAL A 234 12.14 6.33 -5.70
N SER A 235 11.67 7.39 -6.35
CA SER A 235 12.52 8.38 -7.02
C SER A 235 13.33 9.26 -6.07
N ALA A 236 12.84 9.48 -4.84
CA ALA A 236 13.52 10.29 -3.82
C ALA A 236 14.56 9.50 -3.02
N THR A 237 14.47 8.17 -3.05
CA THR A 237 15.36 7.27 -2.30
C THR A 237 16.57 6.81 -3.11
N THR A 238 17.66 6.44 -2.42
CA THR A 238 18.73 5.66 -3.05
C THR A 238 18.25 4.24 -3.38
N VAL A 239 18.97 3.51 -4.24
CA VAL A 239 18.58 2.13 -4.62
C VAL A 239 18.44 1.19 -3.40
N TYR A 240 19.28 1.35 -2.38
CA TYR A 240 19.22 0.55 -1.15
C TYR A 240 18.03 0.93 -0.27
N GLN A 241 17.75 2.23 -0.13
CA GLN A 241 16.58 2.72 0.57
C GLN A 241 15.28 2.29 -0.14
N ALA A 242 15.21 2.44 -1.46
CA ALA A 242 14.09 1.99 -2.28
C ALA A 242 13.85 0.48 -2.10
N ALA A 243 14.91 -0.33 -2.12
CA ALA A 243 14.83 -1.77 -1.92
C ALA A 243 14.27 -2.12 -0.53
N LEU A 244 14.76 -1.51 0.54
CA LEU A 244 14.25 -1.76 1.90
C LEU A 244 12.81 -1.27 2.09
N PHE A 245 12.47 -0.11 1.53
CA PHE A 245 11.11 0.41 1.54
C PHE A 245 10.14 -0.54 0.82
N LEU A 246 10.51 -1.00 -0.38
CA LEU A 246 9.70 -1.91 -1.17
C LEU A 246 9.63 -3.33 -0.57
N GLU A 247 10.71 -3.79 0.09
CA GLU A 247 10.70 -5.01 0.91
C GLU A 247 9.62 -4.90 1.99
N ALA A 248 9.61 -3.81 2.75
CA ALA A 248 8.63 -3.60 3.81
C ALA A 248 7.19 -3.42 3.30
N VAL A 249 6.98 -2.73 2.18
CA VAL A 249 5.65 -2.65 1.52
C VAL A 249 5.17 -4.04 1.11
N ALA A 250 6.04 -4.84 0.50
CA ALA A 250 5.71 -6.19 0.08
C ALA A 250 5.43 -7.11 1.27
N GLU A 251 6.22 -7.03 2.35
CA GLU A 251 6.00 -7.77 3.59
C GLU A 251 4.66 -7.42 4.23
N PHE A 252 4.32 -6.13 4.31
CA PHE A 252 3.03 -5.69 4.83
C PHE A 252 1.87 -6.30 4.02
N LEU A 253 1.96 -6.27 2.69
CA LEU A 253 0.94 -6.82 1.79
C LEU A 253 0.81 -8.34 1.90
N VAL A 254 1.93 -9.05 1.93
CA VAL A 254 1.97 -10.52 2.06
C VAL A 254 1.53 -10.96 3.46
N GLY A 255 1.82 -10.17 4.49
CA GLY A 255 1.46 -10.42 5.88
C GLY A 255 -0.06 -10.53 6.10
N PHE A 256 -0.87 -9.84 5.29
CA PHE A 256 -2.32 -10.01 5.30
C PHE A 256 -2.79 -11.43 4.96
N HIS A 257 -1.95 -12.24 4.33
CA HIS A 257 -2.25 -13.60 3.90
C HIS A 257 -1.49 -14.65 4.70
N ASP A 258 -0.92 -14.26 5.86
CA ASP A 258 -0.39 -15.22 6.81
C ASP A 258 -1.53 -16.13 7.32
N ALA A 259 -1.42 -17.43 7.05
CA ALA A 259 -2.49 -18.38 7.32
C ALA A 259 -2.83 -18.49 8.82
N LYS A 260 -1.85 -18.22 9.70
CA LYS A 260 -2.08 -18.24 11.15
C LYS A 260 -2.86 -17.00 11.56
N LEU A 261 -2.43 -15.81 11.13
CA LEU A 261 -3.11 -14.54 11.45
C LEU A 261 -4.54 -14.51 10.90
N VAL A 262 -4.75 -14.95 9.66
CA VAL A 262 -6.09 -15.01 9.06
C VAL A 262 -7.00 -15.93 9.88
N LYS A 263 -6.51 -17.12 10.25
CA LYS A 263 -7.26 -18.07 11.06
C LYS A 263 -7.58 -17.52 12.46
N GLU A 264 -6.63 -16.87 13.12
CA GLU A 264 -6.85 -16.24 14.43
C GLU A 264 -7.88 -15.11 14.36
N PHE A 265 -7.86 -14.31 13.28
CA PHE A 265 -8.82 -13.24 13.05
C PHE A 265 -10.23 -13.78 12.78
N GLU A 266 -10.37 -14.83 11.96
CA GLU A 266 -11.66 -15.49 11.71
C GLU A 266 -12.24 -16.16 12.96
N GLN A 267 -11.38 -16.64 13.86
CA GLN A 267 -11.78 -17.22 15.14
C GLN A 267 -12.12 -16.17 16.22
N CYS A 268 -11.81 -14.89 15.99
CA CYS A 268 -12.24 -13.79 16.83
C CYS A 268 -13.75 -13.50 16.62
N GLU A 269 -14.60 -14.48 16.92
CA GLU A 269 -16.03 -14.24 17.16
C GLU A 269 -16.19 -13.50 18.50
N LYS A 270 -15.94 -12.19 18.52
CA LYS A 270 -16.57 -11.35 19.53
C LYS A 270 -17.99 -11.08 19.04
N ALA A 271 -18.97 -11.66 19.74
CA ALA A 271 -20.34 -11.20 19.68
C ALA A 271 -20.33 -9.69 19.97
N VAL A 272 -20.64 -8.89 18.96
CA VAL A 272 -20.89 -7.46 19.14
C VAL A 272 -22.22 -7.35 19.87
N ASN A 273 -22.15 -7.20 21.19
CA ASN A 273 -23.30 -6.83 22.03
C ASN A 273 -23.69 -5.38 21.81
#